data_AF-A0A2C5X7J1-F1
#
_entry.id   AF-A0A2C5X7J1-F1
#
_cell.length_a   1.000
_cell.length_b   1.000
_cell.length_c   1.000
_cell.angle_alpha   90.00
_cell.angle_beta   90.00
_cell.angle_gamma   90.00
#
_symmetry.space_group_name_H-M   'P 1'
#
loop_
_entity.id
_entity.type
_entity.pdbx_description
1 polymer ?
#
loop_
_entity_poly.entity_id
_entity_poly.type
_entity_poly.pdbx_seq_one_letter_code
_entity_poly.pdbx_strand_id
1 'polypeptide(L)'
;MRTIDAMAWNKMNRLHLHVIDSQSWPLEIPSLPKLAEKGSYAKGLTYSPADIAALYEYGIHRGVEIIMEIDMPGHVGVIDLAYEDLIVAYNMKPWNWYCNEPPCGAFRMNNTKVYDFIDKLFQDLLPRVAPYSAYFHTGGDEFNKNDSMLDPQVGSNSSQVLAPLLQRFLDHVHGVVRSHGLTPIVWEEMPLEWNQTLGSDVIIQSWLGNEAVKKLAEAGHKVIDSNFKYYYIDCGRGSWLNFQNGEAFERGYPFHSWCDPYKNWRLIYSHDPVAGLSEQAAKNVLGGEVAAWAETIDGVNLDDILWPRSSAAAEVLWSGRQDASGKNRSQYDAAPRLAELRERMVARGVMAMPISMVFCTQGDVTDCDAPAP
;
A
#
# COMPACT_ATOMS: atom_id res chain seq x y z
N MET A 1 -12.18 11.71 -0.35
CA MET A 1 -12.36 13.05 0.26
C MET A 1 -12.33 13.01 1.79
N ARG A 2 -13.29 12.37 2.48
CA ARG A 2 -13.34 12.35 3.96
C ARG A 2 -12.05 11.86 4.64
N THR A 3 -11.38 10.85 4.08
CA THR A 3 -10.05 10.41 4.53
C THR A 3 -9.01 11.52 4.46
N ILE A 4 -9.01 12.35 3.40
CA ILE A 4 -8.08 13.47 3.24
C ILE A 4 -8.32 14.54 4.32
N ASP A 5 -9.58 14.80 4.69
CA ASP A 5 -9.88 15.70 5.82
C ASP A 5 -9.27 15.19 7.12
N ALA A 6 -9.49 13.91 7.43
CA ALA A 6 -8.96 13.27 8.63
C ALA A 6 -7.42 13.28 8.64
N MET A 7 -6.78 12.97 7.51
CA MET A 7 -5.34 13.06 7.33
C MET A 7 -4.81 14.47 7.64
N ALA A 8 -5.46 15.50 7.10
CA ALA A 8 -5.06 16.89 7.32
C ALA A 8 -5.16 17.29 8.79
N TRP A 9 -6.19 16.83 9.52
CA TRP A 9 -6.31 17.08 10.97
C TRP A 9 -5.22 16.38 11.78
N ASN A 10 -4.70 15.27 11.26
CA ASN A 10 -3.58 14.50 11.82
C ASN A 10 -2.21 14.94 11.30
N LYS A 11 -2.15 15.93 10.40
CA LYS A 11 -0.93 16.40 9.71
C LYS A 11 -0.23 15.31 8.87
N MET A 12 -0.98 14.30 8.45
CA MET A 12 -0.52 13.38 7.40
C MET A 12 -0.56 14.11 6.07
N ASN A 13 0.46 13.93 5.23
CA ASN A 13 0.67 14.74 4.03
C ASN A 13 0.79 13.92 2.73
N ARG A 14 0.64 12.59 2.78
CA ARG A 14 0.68 11.69 1.64
C ARG A 14 -0.49 10.73 1.68
N LEU A 15 -1.34 10.74 0.65
CA LEU A 15 -2.33 9.70 0.39
C LEU A 15 -1.81 8.85 -0.75
N HIS A 16 -1.30 7.67 -0.42
CA HIS A 16 -1.00 6.66 -1.42
C HIS A 16 -2.29 5.97 -1.85
N LEU A 17 -2.59 6.03 -3.14
CA LEU A 17 -3.78 5.47 -3.77
C LEU A 17 -3.39 4.30 -4.66
N HIS A 18 -3.43 3.09 -4.08
CA HIS A 18 -3.43 1.82 -4.80
C HIS A 18 -4.73 1.67 -5.58
N VAL A 19 -4.69 2.03 -6.87
CA VAL A 19 -5.90 2.36 -7.62
C VAL A 19 -6.42 1.22 -8.50
N ILE A 20 -5.57 0.25 -8.82
CA ILE A 20 -5.90 -0.95 -9.60
C ILE A 20 -5.28 -2.16 -8.90
N ASP A 21 -5.88 -3.33 -9.10
CA ASP A 21 -5.27 -4.64 -8.80
C ASP A 21 -5.87 -5.68 -9.78
N SER A 22 -5.46 -6.93 -9.69
CA SER A 22 -5.96 -8.08 -10.45
C SER A 22 -7.47 -8.27 -10.36
N GLN A 23 -8.12 -7.76 -9.31
CA GLN A 23 -9.56 -7.88 -9.09
C GLN A 23 -10.35 -6.80 -9.86
N SER A 24 -9.81 -5.58 -10.04
CA SER A 24 -10.55 -4.51 -10.69
C SER A 24 -9.71 -3.37 -11.26
N TRP A 25 -10.22 -2.76 -12.33
CA TRP A 25 -9.71 -1.54 -12.94
C TRP A 25 -10.79 -0.45 -12.91
N PRO A 26 -10.80 0.43 -11.89
CA PRO A 26 -11.79 1.51 -11.78
C PRO A 26 -11.39 2.80 -12.52
N LEU A 27 -10.15 2.95 -13.00
CA LEU A 27 -9.71 4.18 -13.66
C LEU A 27 -10.21 4.31 -15.10
N GLU A 28 -10.86 5.42 -15.42
CA GLU A 28 -11.15 5.76 -16.81
C GLU A 28 -9.91 6.32 -17.50
N ILE A 29 -9.43 5.57 -18.50
CA ILE A 29 -8.32 5.94 -19.37
C ILE A 29 -8.90 6.17 -20.78
N PRO A 30 -9.13 7.43 -21.21
CA PRO A 30 -9.72 7.73 -22.51
C PRO A 30 -9.03 7.05 -23.71
N SER A 31 -7.71 6.90 -23.68
CA SER A 31 -6.95 6.19 -24.71
C SER A 31 -7.21 4.67 -24.70
N LEU A 32 -7.64 4.11 -23.57
CA LEU A 32 -7.87 2.69 -23.30
C LEU A 32 -9.24 2.44 -22.62
N PRO A 33 -10.37 2.86 -23.22
CA PRO A 33 -11.67 2.93 -22.54
C PRO A 33 -12.19 1.57 -22.08
N LYS A 34 -11.76 0.48 -22.73
CA LYS A 34 -12.14 -0.89 -22.36
C LYS A 34 -11.66 -1.31 -20.98
N LEU A 35 -10.63 -0.67 -20.42
CA LEU A 35 -10.12 -1.03 -19.09
C LEU A 35 -11.20 -0.87 -18.03
N ALA A 36 -11.79 0.33 -17.89
CA ALA A 36 -12.89 0.54 -16.97
C ALA A 36 -14.19 -0.15 -17.41
N GLU A 37 -14.47 -0.21 -18.73
CA GLU A 37 -15.69 -0.85 -19.26
C GLU A 37 -15.78 -2.34 -18.88
N LYS A 38 -14.64 -3.04 -18.87
CA LYS A 38 -14.57 -4.48 -18.61
C LYS A 38 -14.04 -4.83 -17.22
N GLY A 39 -13.21 -3.98 -16.63
CA GLY A 39 -12.51 -4.25 -15.39
C GLY A 39 -13.09 -3.58 -14.15
N SER A 40 -14.02 -2.62 -14.27
CA SER A 40 -14.71 -2.08 -13.09
C SER A 40 -15.74 -3.06 -12.55
N TYR A 41 -15.93 -3.10 -11.23
CA TYR A 41 -16.90 -4.00 -10.61
C TYR A 41 -18.34 -3.75 -11.04
N ALA A 42 -18.70 -2.48 -11.28
CA ALA A 42 -20.02 -2.09 -11.74
C ALA A 42 -20.00 -0.71 -12.38
N LYS A 43 -21.03 -0.40 -13.18
CA LYS A 43 -21.27 0.95 -13.68
C LYS A 43 -21.41 1.93 -12.52
N GLY A 44 -20.66 3.02 -12.56
CA GLY A 44 -20.63 4.04 -11.51
C GLY A 44 -19.63 3.76 -10.38
N LEU A 45 -18.89 2.64 -10.43
CA LEU A 45 -17.72 2.37 -9.58
C LEU A 45 -16.44 2.62 -10.37
N THR A 46 -16.36 3.78 -11.01
CA THR A 46 -15.20 4.24 -11.78
C THR A 46 -14.76 5.63 -11.32
N TYR A 47 -13.51 5.97 -11.59
CA TYR A 47 -12.98 7.30 -11.42
C TYR A 47 -12.69 7.91 -12.80
N SER A 48 -13.49 8.90 -13.17
CA SER A 48 -13.28 9.67 -14.40
C SER A 48 -12.03 10.56 -14.31
N PRO A 49 -11.51 11.09 -15.44
CA PRO A 49 -10.44 12.08 -15.40
C PRO A 49 -10.80 13.31 -14.54
N ALA A 50 -12.07 13.69 -14.49
CA ALA A 50 -12.55 14.79 -13.65
C ALA A 50 -12.55 14.41 -12.15
N ASP A 51 -12.92 13.18 -11.81
CA ASP A 51 -12.86 12.71 -10.41
C ASP A 51 -11.43 12.68 -9.88
N ILE A 52 -10.48 12.21 -10.71
CA ILE A 52 -9.06 12.21 -10.37
C ILE A 52 -8.55 13.63 -10.19
N ALA A 53 -8.85 14.56 -11.11
CA ALA A 53 -8.46 15.95 -10.97
C ALA A 53 -9.05 16.60 -9.70
N ALA A 54 -10.33 16.36 -9.41
CA ALA A 54 -10.98 16.85 -8.20
C ALA A 54 -10.36 16.26 -6.93
N LEU A 55 -9.97 14.99 -6.93
CA LEU A 55 -9.29 14.33 -5.82
C LEU A 55 -7.94 14.99 -5.53
N TYR A 56 -7.14 15.24 -6.57
CA TYR A 56 -5.87 15.95 -6.46
C TYR A 56 -6.04 17.38 -5.92
N GLU A 57 -6.95 18.15 -6.50
CA GLU A 57 -7.23 19.53 -6.05
C GLU A 57 -7.67 19.57 -4.59
N TYR A 58 -8.54 18.63 -4.18
CA TYR A 58 -9.00 18.53 -2.80
C TYR A 58 -7.86 18.23 -1.82
N GLY A 59 -6.93 17.35 -2.20
CA GLY A 59 -5.71 17.03 -1.45
C GLY A 59 -4.80 18.25 -1.28
N ILE A 60 -4.53 18.97 -2.38
CA ILE A 60 -3.66 20.15 -2.39
C ILE A 60 -4.17 21.24 -1.45
N HIS A 61 -5.47 21.51 -1.44
CA HIS A 61 -6.07 22.49 -0.52
C HIS A 61 -5.93 22.14 0.96
N ARG A 62 -5.50 20.91 1.27
CA ARG A 62 -5.28 20.39 2.63
C ARG A 62 -3.83 20.05 2.92
N GLY A 63 -2.91 20.31 1.98
CA GLY A 63 -1.51 19.93 2.10
C GLY A 63 -1.29 18.41 2.07
N VAL A 64 -2.20 17.66 1.44
CA VAL A 64 -2.08 16.21 1.24
C VAL A 64 -1.80 15.95 -0.24
N GLU A 65 -0.58 15.53 -0.54
CA GLU A 65 -0.20 15.07 -1.87
C GLU A 65 -0.72 13.64 -2.10
N ILE A 66 -1.26 13.37 -3.28
CA ILE A 66 -1.74 12.04 -3.63
C ILE A 66 -0.70 11.35 -4.52
N ILE A 67 -0.20 10.22 -4.05
CA ILE A 67 0.69 9.36 -4.83
C ILE A 67 -0.19 8.27 -5.43
N MET A 68 -0.26 8.21 -6.76
CA MET A 68 -1.00 7.16 -7.45
C MET A 68 -0.09 5.96 -7.69
N GLU A 69 -0.65 4.77 -7.52
CA GLU A 69 -0.01 3.51 -7.84
C GLU A 69 -0.73 2.78 -8.96
N ILE A 70 0.04 2.30 -9.94
CA ILE A 70 -0.37 1.22 -10.83
C ILE A 70 0.63 0.11 -10.57
N ASP A 71 0.22 -0.91 -9.82
CA ASP A 71 1.11 -1.98 -9.42
C ASP A 71 1.46 -2.86 -10.63
N MET A 72 2.76 -3.07 -10.84
CA MET A 72 3.30 -3.81 -11.96
C MET A 72 4.65 -4.44 -11.58
N PRO A 73 4.98 -5.64 -12.10
CA PRO A 73 4.26 -6.36 -13.16
C PRO A 73 3.20 -7.35 -12.68
N GLY A 74 3.12 -7.62 -11.37
CA GLY A 74 2.03 -8.39 -10.75
C GLY A 74 0.75 -7.55 -10.65
N HIS A 75 -0.26 -8.08 -9.95
CA HIS A 75 -1.44 -7.28 -9.55
C HIS A 75 -2.20 -6.60 -10.72
N VAL A 76 -2.22 -7.21 -11.91
CA VAL A 76 -2.83 -6.63 -13.13
C VAL A 76 -3.78 -7.58 -13.87
N GLY A 77 -4.19 -8.68 -13.23
CA GLY A 77 -4.99 -9.73 -13.85
C GLY A 77 -6.20 -9.26 -14.66
N VAL A 78 -7.01 -8.33 -14.14
CA VAL A 78 -8.26 -7.88 -14.76
C VAL A 78 -8.09 -7.28 -16.16
N ILE A 79 -6.88 -6.82 -16.52
CA ILE A 79 -6.59 -6.26 -17.85
C ILE A 79 -6.91 -7.26 -18.96
N ASP A 80 -6.81 -8.56 -18.68
CA ASP A 80 -7.09 -9.66 -19.62
C ASP A 80 -8.53 -9.64 -20.15
N LEU A 81 -9.48 -9.07 -19.38
CA LEU A 81 -10.88 -8.90 -19.82
C LEU A 81 -11.03 -7.83 -20.92
N ALA A 82 -10.07 -6.92 -21.05
CA ALA A 82 -10.12 -5.77 -21.95
C ALA A 82 -9.17 -5.90 -23.15
N TYR A 83 -7.97 -6.45 -22.92
CA TYR A 83 -6.90 -6.56 -23.91
C TYR A 83 -6.23 -7.93 -23.82
N GLU A 84 -6.39 -8.71 -24.87
CA GLU A 84 -5.79 -10.04 -25.01
C GLU A 84 -4.26 -9.96 -25.17
N ASP A 85 -3.60 -11.09 -24.88
CA ASP A 85 -2.15 -11.30 -24.99
C ASP A 85 -1.25 -10.46 -24.06
N LEU A 86 -1.79 -9.69 -23.11
CA LEU A 86 -0.95 -8.88 -22.20
C LEU A 86 -0.62 -9.62 -20.89
N ILE A 87 -1.56 -10.42 -20.40
CA ILE A 87 -1.52 -11.01 -19.07
C ILE A 87 -1.22 -12.51 -19.14
N VAL A 88 -0.53 -13.03 -18.14
CA VAL A 88 -0.34 -14.45 -17.87
C VAL A 88 -1.03 -14.84 -16.58
N ALA A 89 -1.48 -16.10 -16.49
CA ALA A 89 -2.08 -16.71 -15.31
C ALA A 89 -3.40 -16.08 -14.82
N TYR A 90 -4.08 -15.24 -15.62
CA TYR A 90 -5.32 -14.60 -15.18
C TYR A 90 -6.36 -15.62 -14.69
N ASN A 91 -6.77 -15.47 -13.41
CA ASN A 91 -7.74 -16.33 -12.74
C ASN A 91 -7.42 -17.84 -12.79
N MET A 92 -6.13 -18.20 -12.94
CA MET A 92 -5.68 -19.59 -12.98
C MET A 92 -6.03 -20.35 -11.68
N LYS A 93 -6.34 -21.64 -11.79
CA LYS A 93 -6.65 -22.54 -10.67
C LYS A 93 -5.80 -23.82 -10.71
N PRO A 94 -5.34 -24.36 -9.57
CA PRO A 94 -5.37 -23.74 -8.24
C PRO A 94 -4.49 -22.48 -8.20
N TRP A 95 -4.98 -21.41 -7.57
CA TRP A 95 -4.37 -20.08 -7.69
C TRP A 95 -3.08 -19.95 -6.88
N ASN A 96 -2.98 -20.64 -5.74
CA ASN A 96 -1.90 -20.53 -4.75
C ASN A 96 -0.52 -21.00 -5.24
N TRP A 97 -0.44 -21.56 -6.46
CA TRP A 97 0.83 -21.85 -7.11
C TRP A 97 1.36 -20.67 -7.92
N TYR A 98 0.46 -19.82 -8.42
CA TYR A 98 0.74 -18.75 -9.37
C TYR A 98 0.62 -17.34 -8.77
N CYS A 99 0.04 -17.20 -7.58
CA CYS A 99 -0.14 -15.92 -6.89
C CYS A 99 -0.42 -16.14 -5.40
N ASN A 100 -0.32 -15.08 -4.60
CA ASN A 100 -0.63 -15.11 -3.15
C ASN A 100 -2.12 -14.89 -2.84
N GLU A 101 -2.88 -14.37 -3.80
CA GLU A 101 -4.33 -14.25 -3.70
C GLU A 101 -5.06 -14.30 -5.06
N PRO A 102 -6.30 -14.80 -5.11
CA PRO A 102 -7.08 -14.83 -6.34
C PRO A 102 -7.78 -13.48 -6.65
N PRO A 103 -7.96 -13.14 -7.94
CA PRO A 103 -7.46 -13.85 -9.11
C PRO A 103 -5.97 -13.54 -9.33
N CYS A 104 -5.19 -14.53 -9.75
CA CYS A 104 -3.83 -14.27 -10.21
C CYS A 104 -3.83 -13.39 -11.46
N GLY A 105 -2.69 -12.79 -11.78
CA GLY A 105 -2.40 -12.23 -13.09
C GLY A 105 -1.21 -11.28 -13.07
N ALA A 106 -0.32 -11.45 -14.05
CA ALA A 106 0.85 -10.58 -14.22
C ALA A 106 1.09 -10.28 -15.70
N PHE A 107 1.85 -9.22 -16.00
CA PHE A 107 2.25 -8.94 -17.36
C PHE A 107 3.16 -10.02 -17.95
N ARG A 108 3.04 -10.23 -19.26
CA ARG A 108 3.93 -11.11 -20.03
C ARG A 108 5.28 -10.46 -20.29
N MET A 109 6.29 -10.85 -19.51
CA MET A 109 7.59 -10.18 -19.44
C MET A 109 8.43 -10.16 -20.73
N ASN A 110 8.14 -11.03 -21.71
CA ASN A 110 8.86 -11.06 -22.98
C ASN A 110 8.00 -10.61 -24.18
N ASN A 111 6.88 -9.92 -23.95
CA ASN A 111 5.96 -9.52 -25.01
C ASN A 111 6.00 -8.01 -25.30
N THR A 112 6.34 -7.63 -26.54
CA THR A 112 6.41 -6.22 -26.97
C THR A 112 5.07 -5.48 -26.82
N LYS A 113 3.94 -6.18 -26.93
CA LYS A 113 2.60 -5.57 -26.76
C LYS A 113 2.38 -4.98 -25.37
N VAL A 114 3.08 -5.51 -24.34
CA VAL A 114 3.02 -4.97 -22.98
C VAL A 114 3.61 -3.57 -22.92
N TYR A 115 4.75 -3.36 -23.59
CA TYR A 115 5.39 -2.04 -23.66
C TYR A 115 4.53 -1.04 -24.43
N ASP A 116 3.95 -1.44 -25.57
CA ASP A 116 3.00 -0.61 -26.33
C ASP A 116 1.78 -0.20 -25.49
N PHE A 117 1.27 -1.14 -24.68
CA PHE A 117 0.15 -0.89 -23.76
C PHE A 117 0.54 0.11 -22.66
N ILE A 118 1.68 -0.08 -22.00
CA ILE A 118 2.18 0.80 -20.94
C ILE A 118 2.42 2.21 -21.49
N ASP A 119 3.05 2.33 -22.65
CA ASP A 119 3.30 3.63 -23.28
C ASP A 119 1.98 4.37 -23.52
N LYS A 120 0.98 3.67 -24.06
CA LYS A 120 -0.33 4.25 -24.32
C LYS A 120 -1.11 4.61 -23.05
N LEU A 121 -0.98 3.78 -22.01
CA LEU A 121 -1.56 4.04 -20.69
C LEU A 121 -0.93 5.29 -20.06
N PHE A 122 0.40 5.35 -20.02
CA PHE A 122 1.14 6.41 -19.34
C PHE A 122 1.12 7.73 -20.09
N GLN A 123 1.07 7.73 -21.43
CA GLN A 123 0.83 8.94 -22.23
C GLN A 123 -0.51 9.61 -21.92
N ASP A 124 -1.50 8.86 -21.41
CA ASP A 124 -2.80 9.40 -21.00
C ASP A 124 -2.82 9.73 -19.50
N LEU A 125 -2.30 8.83 -18.66
CA LEU A 125 -2.39 8.95 -17.20
C LEU A 125 -1.40 9.94 -16.61
N LEU A 126 -0.11 9.87 -16.97
CA LEU A 126 0.93 10.64 -16.28
C LEU A 126 0.79 12.16 -16.47
N PRO A 127 0.36 12.70 -17.63
CA PRO A 127 0.07 14.13 -17.76
C PRO A 127 -1.02 14.65 -16.80
N ARG A 128 -1.90 13.77 -16.29
CA ARG A 128 -2.93 14.12 -15.29
C ARG A 128 -2.39 14.09 -13.86
N VAL A 129 -1.30 13.35 -13.62
CA VAL A 129 -0.69 13.15 -12.30
C VAL A 129 0.46 14.14 -12.05
N ALA A 130 1.34 14.31 -13.04
CA ALA A 130 2.58 15.09 -12.93
C ALA A 130 2.40 16.56 -12.47
N PRO A 131 1.29 17.26 -12.77
CA PRO A 131 1.08 18.61 -12.23
C PRO A 131 0.88 18.67 -10.71
N TYR A 132 0.54 17.56 -10.07
CA TYR A 132 0.05 17.53 -8.69
C TYR A 132 0.86 16.65 -7.74
N SER A 133 1.65 15.73 -8.27
CA SER A 133 2.50 14.81 -7.50
C SER A 133 3.93 14.89 -8.00
N ALA A 134 4.89 14.72 -7.10
CA ALA A 134 6.29 14.50 -7.45
C ALA A 134 6.60 13.00 -7.66
N TYR A 135 5.66 12.12 -7.29
CA TYR A 135 5.89 10.68 -7.23
C TYR A 135 4.83 9.88 -7.99
N PHE A 136 5.25 8.71 -8.48
CA PHE A 136 4.36 7.69 -9.02
C PHE A 136 4.85 6.32 -8.55
N HIS A 137 3.97 5.55 -7.91
CA HIS A 137 4.31 4.20 -7.45
C HIS A 137 4.08 3.23 -8.61
N THR A 138 5.11 2.46 -8.95
CA THR A 138 5.05 1.46 -10.02
C THR A 138 4.85 0.04 -9.48
N GLY A 139 4.69 -0.08 -8.15
CA GLY A 139 4.48 -1.33 -7.45
C GLY A 139 5.69 -2.23 -7.47
N GLY A 140 5.48 -3.47 -7.90
CA GLY A 140 6.53 -4.47 -8.02
C GLY A 140 6.66 -5.34 -6.77
N ASP A 141 5.57 -5.52 -6.04
CA ASP A 141 5.47 -6.57 -5.05
C ASP A 141 5.09 -7.90 -5.71
N GLU A 142 5.32 -8.98 -4.97
CA GLU A 142 4.71 -10.30 -5.16
C GLU A 142 4.68 -10.89 -6.59
N PHE A 143 5.57 -10.45 -7.49
CA PHE A 143 5.67 -11.01 -8.84
C PHE A 143 6.07 -12.49 -8.74
N ASN A 144 5.12 -13.39 -9.02
CA ASN A 144 5.29 -14.80 -8.75
C ASN A 144 5.90 -15.54 -9.93
N LYS A 145 7.15 -15.98 -9.80
CA LYS A 145 7.92 -16.70 -10.84
C LYS A 145 7.17 -17.83 -11.55
N ASN A 146 6.23 -18.51 -10.87
CA ASN A 146 5.52 -19.65 -11.44
C ASN A 146 4.50 -19.24 -12.51
N ASP A 147 4.00 -18.01 -12.51
CA ASP A 147 3.12 -17.51 -13.57
C ASP A 147 3.79 -17.59 -14.95
N SER A 148 5.09 -17.36 -15.00
CA SER A 148 5.89 -17.22 -16.20
C SER A 148 6.16 -18.55 -16.89
N MET A 149 5.88 -19.67 -16.22
CA MET A 149 5.82 -20.98 -16.87
C MET A 149 4.66 -21.10 -17.87
N LEU A 150 3.60 -20.30 -17.67
CA LEU A 150 2.43 -20.27 -18.55
C LEU A 150 2.61 -19.28 -19.71
N ASP A 151 3.64 -18.42 -19.69
CA ASP A 151 3.93 -17.52 -20.81
C ASP A 151 4.65 -18.31 -21.91
N PRO A 152 4.05 -18.49 -23.10
CA PRO A 152 4.66 -19.27 -24.18
C PRO A 152 5.96 -18.66 -24.74
N GLN A 153 6.29 -17.41 -24.43
CA GLN A 153 7.54 -16.76 -24.84
C GLN A 153 8.65 -16.83 -23.79
N VAL A 154 8.33 -17.27 -22.56
CA VAL A 154 9.26 -17.38 -21.44
C VAL A 154 9.40 -18.83 -21.00
N GLY A 155 8.29 -19.49 -20.67
CA GLY A 155 8.22 -20.92 -20.35
C GLY A 155 9.12 -21.35 -19.19
N SER A 156 9.40 -20.45 -18.23
CA SER A 156 10.35 -20.69 -17.14
C SER A 156 10.01 -19.89 -15.89
N ASN A 157 10.25 -20.48 -14.72
CA ASN A 157 10.21 -19.82 -13.41
C ASN A 157 11.63 -19.54 -12.85
N SER A 158 12.67 -19.70 -13.67
CA SER A 158 14.06 -19.46 -13.27
C SER A 158 14.32 -17.96 -13.13
N SER A 159 14.82 -17.53 -11.97
CA SER A 159 15.24 -16.13 -11.76
C SER A 159 16.34 -15.69 -12.72
N GLN A 160 17.19 -16.60 -13.21
CA GLN A 160 18.21 -16.27 -14.23
C GLN A 160 17.59 -15.87 -15.57
N VAL A 161 16.41 -16.41 -15.90
CA VAL A 161 15.65 -16.04 -17.10
C VAL A 161 14.82 -14.78 -16.85
N LEU A 162 14.14 -14.72 -15.70
CA LEU A 162 13.15 -13.67 -15.41
C LEU A 162 13.78 -12.33 -14.99
N ALA A 163 14.86 -12.35 -14.20
CA ALA A 163 15.43 -11.11 -13.67
C ALA A 163 15.89 -10.13 -14.76
N PRO A 164 16.53 -10.57 -15.88
CA PRO A 164 16.84 -9.67 -16.98
C PRO A 164 15.61 -9.11 -17.71
N LEU A 165 14.51 -9.88 -17.80
CA LEU A 165 13.26 -9.39 -18.40
C LEU A 165 12.62 -8.32 -17.51
N LEU A 166 12.57 -8.59 -16.21
CA LEU A 166 12.09 -7.66 -15.19
C LEU A 166 12.93 -6.38 -15.14
N GLN A 167 14.26 -6.46 -15.24
CA GLN A 167 15.11 -5.26 -15.31
C GLN A 167 14.73 -4.39 -16.51
N ARG A 168 14.56 -5.00 -17.70
CA ARG A 168 14.15 -4.24 -18.90
C ARG A 168 12.76 -3.64 -18.76
N PHE A 169 11.84 -4.35 -18.10
CA PHE A 169 10.51 -3.83 -17.78
C PHE A 169 10.60 -2.60 -16.86
N LEU A 170 11.32 -2.69 -15.75
CA LEU A 170 11.54 -1.59 -14.81
C LEU A 170 12.23 -0.40 -15.49
N ASP A 171 13.30 -0.63 -16.25
CA ASP A 171 14.03 0.43 -16.96
C ASP A 171 13.11 1.21 -17.91
N HIS A 172 12.23 0.50 -18.62
CA HIS A 172 11.24 1.11 -19.51
C HIS A 172 10.20 1.92 -18.72
N VAL A 173 9.52 1.30 -17.76
CA VAL A 173 8.47 1.93 -16.95
C VAL A 173 9.01 3.16 -16.23
N HIS A 174 10.17 3.04 -15.56
CA HIS A 174 10.80 4.15 -14.84
C HIS A 174 11.31 5.22 -15.79
N GLY A 175 11.78 4.86 -17.00
CA GLY A 175 12.12 5.82 -18.05
C GLY A 175 10.93 6.68 -18.45
N VAL A 176 9.75 6.08 -18.63
CA VAL A 176 8.52 6.80 -18.97
C VAL A 176 8.06 7.69 -17.81
N VAL A 177 8.08 7.19 -16.57
CA VAL A 177 7.76 7.96 -15.35
C VAL A 177 8.68 9.19 -15.22
N ARG A 178 10.00 9.01 -15.35
CA ARG A 178 10.97 10.11 -15.31
C ARG A 178 10.79 11.12 -16.44
N SER A 179 10.38 10.68 -17.64
CA SER A 179 10.15 11.60 -18.76
C SER A 179 8.99 12.59 -18.50
N HIS A 180 8.11 12.28 -17.54
CA HIS A 180 7.05 13.16 -17.05
C HIS A 180 7.43 13.95 -15.79
N GLY A 181 8.70 13.89 -15.36
CA GLY A 181 9.20 14.62 -14.19
C GLY A 181 8.82 14.01 -12.84
N LEU A 182 8.38 12.75 -12.83
CA LEU A 182 7.98 12.01 -11.63
C LEU A 182 9.11 11.11 -11.13
N THR A 183 9.19 10.92 -9.82
CA THR A 183 10.09 9.98 -9.17
C THR A 183 9.39 8.63 -8.96
N PRO A 184 9.96 7.50 -9.45
CA PRO A 184 9.39 6.18 -9.21
C PRO A 184 9.49 5.74 -7.75
N ILE A 185 8.44 5.06 -7.27
CA ILE A 185 8.45 4.30 -6.02
C ILE A 185 8.18 2.82 -6.35
N VAL A 186 8.87 1.91 -5.68
CA VAL A 186 8.69 0.45 -5.80
C VAL A 186 8.56 -0.21 -4.44
N TRP A 187 7.92 -1.38 -4.40
CA TRP A 187 7.99 -2.28 -3.25
C TRP A 187 9.38 -2.94 -3.13
N GLU A 188 9.70 -3.42 -1.92
CA GLU A 188 11.04 -3.87 -1.54
C GLU A 188 11.53 -5.14 -2.23
N GLU A 189 10.64 -5.91 -2.82
CA GLU A 189 10.92 -7.14 -3.57
C GLU A 189 11.86 -6.87 -4.75
N MET A 190 11.69 -5.73 -5.44
CA MET A 190 12.50 -5.38 -6.60
C MET A 190 14.01 -5.38 -6.28
N PRO A 191 14.49 -4.67 -5.26
CA PRO A 191 15.90 -4.74 -4.87
C PRO A 191 16.24 -5.95 -3.97
N LEU A 192 15.35 -6.39 -3.07
CA LEU A 192 15.70 -7.38 -2.04
C LEU A 192 15.52 -8.84 -2.46
N GLU A 193 14.49 -9.14 -3.26
CA GLU A 193 14.25 -10.49 -3.78
C GLU A 193 14.83 -10.65 -5.19
N TRP A 194 14.52 -9.70 -6.06
CA TRP A 194 14.85 -9.79 -7.48
C TRP A 194 16.24 -9.24 -7.82
N ASN A 195 16.91 -8.61 -6.86
CA ASN A 195 18.24 -8.02 -7.00
C ASN A 195 18.33 -7.08 -8.23
N GLN A 196 17.25 -6.33 -8.48
CA GLN A 196 17.18 -5.37 -9.58
C GLN A 196 18.04 -4.15 -9.27
N THR A 197 18.68 -3.61 -10.29
CA THR A 197 19.40 -2.35 -10.17
C THR A 197 18.41 -1.21 -10.33
N LEU A 198 18.26 -0.40 -9.29
CA LEU A 198 17.40 0.77 -9.29
C LEU A 198 18.20 2.06 -9.46
N GLY A 199 17.58 3.06 -10.08
CA GLY A 199 18.14 4.41 -10.11
C GLY A 199 18.26 4.99 -8.69
N SER A 200 19.24 5.87 -8.46
CA SER A 200 19.45 6.50 -7.15
C SER A 200 18.30 7.43 -6.71
N ASP A 201 17.43 7.80 -7.66
CA ASP A 201 16.20 8.56 -7.43
C ASP A 201 15.06 7.70 -6.89
N VAL A 202 15.07 6.38 -7.13
CA VAL A 202 13.96 5.48 -6.80
C VAL A 202 13.82 5.35 -5.29
N ILE A 203 12.57 5.52 -4.82
CA ILE A 203 12.19 5.31 -3.42
C ILE A 203 11.69 3.87 -3.28
N ILE A 204 12.01 3.24 -2.15
CA ILE A 204 11.60 1.87 -1.85
C ILE A 204 10.63 1.87 -0.67
N GLN A 205 9.46 1.26 -0.83
CA GLN A 205 8.51 1.03 0.26
C GLN A 205 8.70 -0.38 0.83
N SER A 206 8.97 -0.47 2.12
CA SER A 206 9.31 -1.73 2.82
C SER A 206 8.18 -2.17 3.73
N TRP A 207 7.78 -3.44 3.66
CA TRP A 207 6.57 -3.91 4.35
C TRP A 207 6.73 -5.25 5.09
N LEU A 208 7.59 -6.17 4.66
CA LEU A 208 7.82 -7.48 5.30
C LEU A 208 8.57 -7.36 6.65
N GLY A 209 9.19 -6.21 6.90
CA GLY A 209 10.02 -5.97 8.08
C GLY A 209 11.41 -6.60 7.94
N ASN A 210 11.84 -7.41 8.91
CA ASN A 210 13.11 -8.17 8.84
C ASN A 210 14.38 -7.33 8.60
N GLU A 211 14.43 -6.17 9.25
CA GLU A 211 15.50 -5.17 9.11
C GLU A 211 15.63 -4.60 7.69
N ALA A 212 14.65 -4.76 6.81
CA ALA A 212 14.71 -4.27 5.44
C ALA A 212 14.91 -2.74 5.37
N VAL A 213 14.15 -1.97 6.16
CA VAL A 213 14.37 -0.51 6.30
C VAL A 213 15.82 -0.19 6.63
N LYS A 214 16.41 -0.89 7.61
CA LYS A 214 17.81 -0.70 7.99
C LYS A 214 18.76 -1.03 6.84
N LYS A 215 18.62 -2.20 6.22
CA LYS A 215 19.49 -2.67 5.12
C LYS A 215 19.46 -1.69 3.95
N LEU A 216 18.26 -1.29 3.52
CA LEU A 216 18.05 -0.37 2.40
C LEU A 216 18.58 1.04 2.71
N ALA A 217 18.31 1.55 3.92
CA ALA A 217 18.79 2.85 4.34
C ALA A 217 20.33 2.90 4.49
N GLU A 218 20.96 1.85 5.03
CA GLU A 218 22.42 1.73 5.12
C GLU A 218 23.08 1.57 3.74
N ALA A 219 22.38 0.93 2.79
CA ALA A 219 22.80 0.85 1.39
C ALA A 219 22.63 2.18 0.61
N GLY A 220 22.05 3.21 1.22
CA GLY A 220 21.92 4.56 0.64
C GLY A 220 20.62 4.83 -0.09
N HIS A 221 19.67 3.88 -0.13
CA HIS A 221 18.37 4.08 -0.77
C HIS A 221 17.45 4.95 0.08
N LYS A 222 16.52 5.67 -0.57
CA LYS A 222 15.42 6.33 0.14
C LYS A 222 14.31 5.32 0.43
N VAL A 223 13.83 5.29 1.67
CA VAL A 223 12.92 4.24 2.15
C VAL A 223 11.68 4.81 2.83
N ILE A 224 10.53 4.23 2.54
CA ILE A 224 9.27 4.41 3.28
C ILE A 224 9.02 3.14 4.09
N ASP A 225 8.73 3.29 5.38
CA ASP A 225 8.44 2.17 6.26
C ASP A 225 6.93 1.89 6.36
N SER A 226 6.52 0.72 5.90
CA SER A 226 5.16 0.17 5.97
C SER A 226 5.14 -1.21 6.62
N ASN A 227 6.06 -1.48 7.55
CA ASN A 227 6.19 -2.79 8.19
C ASN A 227 4.85 -3.36 8.69
N PHE A 228 4.41 -4.49 8.11
CA PHE A 228 3.11 -5.10 8.35
C PHE A 228 2.88 -5.45 9.82
N LYS A 229 3.96 -5.69 10.60
CA LYS A 229 3.86 -5.98 12.03
C LYS A 229 3.30 -4.82 12.83
N TYR A 230 3.34 -3.60 12.28
CA TYR A 230 2.86 -2.38 12.92
C TYR A 230 1.80 -1.67 12.08
N TYR A 231 2.02 -1.51 10.78
CA TYR A 231 1.32 -0.53 9.94
C TYR A 231 0.29 -1.12 8.96
N TYR A 232 0.05 -2.43 8.94
CA TYR A 232 -1.05 -3.03 8.17
C TYR A 232 -2.31 -3.10 9.03
N ILE A 233 -3.27 -2.20 8.76
CA ILE A 233 -4.46 -2.03 9.60
C ILE A 233 -5.67 -2.86 9.16
N ASP A 234 -5.55 -3.54 8.01
CA ASP A 234 -6.44 -4.60 7.51
C ASP A 234 -6.32 -5.91 8.30
N CYS A 235 -5.14 -6.18 8.90
CA CYS A 235 -4.86 -7.42 9.65
C CYS A 235 -5.76 -7.64 10.88
N GLY A 236 -5.91 -8.91 11.26
CA GLY A 236 -6.62 -9.32 12.48
C GLY A 236 -8.14 -9.32 12.35
N ARG A 237 -8.66 -9.28 11.12
CA ARG A 237 -10.09 -9.26 10.80
C ARG A 237 -10.62 -10.61 10.28
N GLY A 238 -9.76 -11.63 10.31
CA GLY A 238 -10.03 -12.96 9.81
C GLY A 238 -9.75 -13.10 8.30
N SER A 239 -9.76 -14.33 7.83
CA SER A 239 -9.60 -14.66 6.41
C SER A 239 -10.88 -14.35 5.64
N TRP A 240 -10.72 -13.79 4.45
CA TRP A 240 -11.80 -13.54 3.50
C TRP A 240 -12.03 -14.72 2.53
N LEU A 241 -11.15 -15.73 2.56
CA LEU A 241 -11.28 -16.93 1.74
C LEU A 241 -12.34 -17.88 2.31
N ASN A 242 -12.99 -18.62 1.41
CA ASN A 242 -13.90 -19.70 1.80
C ASN A 242 -13.15 -21.03 1.94
N PHE A 243 -13.45 -21.78 2.99
CA PHE A 243 -12.81 -23.06 3.29
C PHE A 243 -13.82 -24.21 3.16
N GLN A 244 -13.48 -25.24 2.37
CA GLN A 244 -14.27 -26.47 2.32
C GLN A 244 -14.07 -27.27 3.61
N ASN A 245 -15.12 -27.97 4.07
CA ASN A 245 -15.02 -28.91 5.20
C ASN A 245 -13.87 -29.93 5.01
N GLY A 246 -13.33 -30.42 6.12
CA GLY A 246 -12.18 -31.32 6.13
C GLY A 246 -10.86 -30.54 6.21
N GLU A 247 -9.83 -30.98 5.50
CA GLU A 247 -8.46 -30.48 5.66
C GLU A 247 -8.33 -28.96 5.47
N ALA A 248 -9.05 -28.36 4.51
CA ALA A 248 -9.01 -26.91 4.30
C ALA A 248 -9.59 -26.14 5.50
N PHE A 249 -10.72 -26.59 6.06
CA PHE A 249 -11.30 -26.03 7.28
C PHE A 249 -10.37 -26.20 8.48
N GLU A 250 -9.84 -27.40 8.71
CA GLU A 250 -8.98 -27.68 9.87
C GLU A 250 -7.67 -26.87 9.83
N ARG A 251 -7.08 -26.67 8.64
CA ARG A 251 -5.90 -25.81 8.49
C ARG A 251 -6.23 -24.32 8.59
N GLY A 252 -7.42 -23.93 8.13
CA GLY A 252 -7.86 -22.55 8.16
C GLY A 252 -8.22 -22.08 9.56
N TYR A 253 -8.85 -22.93 10.39
CA TYR A 253 -9.39 -22.57 11.70
C TYR A 253 -8.33 -21.99 12.65
N PRO A 254 -8.60 -20.87 13.37
CA PRO A 254 -9.87 -20.14 13.47
C PRO A 254 -10.05 -19.02 12.42
N PHE A 255 -9.49 -19.21 11.23
CA PHE A 255 -9.58 -18.34 10.06
C PHE A 255 -8.90 -17.00 10.27
N HIS A 256 -7.65 -17.02 10.72
CA HIS A 256 -6.84 -15.81 10.83
C HIS A 256 -6.54 -15.18 9.47
N SER A 257 -6.34 -13.86 9.44
CA SER A 257 -5.67 -13.21 8.31
C SER A 257 -4.18 -13.59 8.32
N TRP A 258 -3.51 -13.50 7.17
CA TRP A 258 -2.10 -13.91 7.06
C TRP A 258 -1.17 -13.09 7.97
N CYS A 259 -1.55 -11.84 8.24
CA CYS A 259 -0.78 -10.87 9.02
C CYS A 259 -1.34 -10.63 10.42
N ASP A 260 -2.11 -11.56 10.99
CA ASP A 260 -2.56 -11.49 12.39
C ASP A 260 -1.40 -11.22 13.39
N PRO A 261 -1.68 -10.63 14.56
CA PRO A 261 -2.98 -10.22 15.09
C PRO A 261 -3.41 -8.82 14.62
N TYR A 262 -4.57 -8.35 15.08
CA TYR A 262 -5.02 -6.97 14.88
C TYR A 262 -4.00 -5.94 15.41
N LYS A 263 -3.65 -4.95 14.58
CA LYS A 263 -2.73 -3.87 14.95
C LYS A 263 -3.49 -2.79 15.70
N ASN A 264 -3.49 -2.85 17.03
CA ASN A 264 -4.11 -1.81 17.86
C ASN A 264 -3.25 -0.53 17.92
N TRP A 265 -3.86 0.59 18.32
CA TRP A 265 -3.18 1.88 18.34
C TRP A 265 -1.92 1.91 19.23
N ARG A 266 -1.87 1.10 20.29
CA ARG A 266 -0.71 1.04 21.21
C ARG A 266 0.49 0.40 20.53
N LEU A 267 0.25 -0.65 19.73
CA LEU A 267 1.28 -1.29 18.92
C LEU A 267 1.79 -0.33 17.83
N ILE A 268 0.88 0.32 17.11
CA ILE A 268 1.21 1.32 16.09
C ILE A 268 2.05 2.46 16.68
N TYR A 269 1.59 3.05 17.79
CA TYR A 269 2.30 4.13 18.48
C TYR A 269 3.68 3.69 19.02
N SER A 270 3.90 2.38 19.17
CA SER A 270 5.16 1.87 19.71
C SER A 270 6.31 1.84 18.71
N HIS A 271 5.98 1.88 17.42
CA HIS A 271 6.94 1.70 16.34
C HIS A 271 7.63 3.01 15.99
N ASP A 272 8.96 2.98 15.90
CA ASP A 272 9.79 4.09 15.45
C ASP A 272 10.62 3.61 14.25
N PRO A 273 10.31 4.08 13.01
CA PRO A 273 10.99 3.63 11.78
C PRO A 273 12.50 3.81 11.77
N VAL A 274 13.04 4.73 12.60
CA VAL A 274 14.49 5.01 12.65
C VAL A 274 15.16 4.43 13.90
N ALA A 275 14.44 3.67 14.71
CA ALA A 275 15.00 3.04 15.91
C ALA A 275 16.16 2.10 15.55
N GLY A 276 17.30 2.30 16.21
CA GLY A 276 18.50 1.48 16.02
C GLY A 276 19.29 1.77 14.74
N LEU A 277 18.92 2.79 13.97
CA LEU A 277 19.70 3.26 12.81
C LEU A 277 20.80 4.23 13.25
N SER A 278 21.88 4.28 12.46
CA SER A 278 22.84 5.39 12.55
C SER A 278 22.18 6.69 12.09
N GLU A 279 22.71 7.85 12.52
CA GLU A 279 22.19 9.16 12.08
C GLU A 279 22.21 9.31 10.55
N GLN A 280 23.21 8.73 9.88
CA GLN A 280 23.32 8.78 8.44
C GLN A 280 22.28 7.89 7.74
N ALA A 281 22.02 6.68 8.25
CA ALA A 281 20.99 5.81 7.72
C ALA A 281 19.58 6.37 8.01
N ALA A 282 19.35 6.98 9.18
CA ALA A 282 18.08 7.60 9.52
C ALA A 282 17.66 8.70 8.51
N LYS A 283 18.61 9.45 7.93
CA LYS A 283 18.36 10.46 6.87
C LYS A 283 17.87 9.87 5.54
N ASN A 284 17.93 8.56 5.39
CA ASN A 284 17.44 7.84 4.23
C ASN A 284 16.01 7.31 4.42
N VAL A 285 15.51 7.28 5.65
CA VAL A 285 14.10 6.98 5.93
C VAL A 285 13.28 8.25 5.74
N LEU A 286 12.41 8.26 4.73
CA LEU A 286 11.59 9.43 4.37
C LEU A 286 10.37 9.60 5.28
N GLY A 287 9.93 8.52 5.92
CA GLY A 287 8.75 8.48 6.77
C GLY A 287 8.22 7.05 6.86
N GLY A 288 6.94 6.93 7.17
CA GLY A 288 6.23 5.67 7.13
C GLY A 288 4.82 5.84 6.62
N GLU A 289 4.20 4.72 6.26
CA GLU A 289 2.86 4.68 5.70
C GLU A 289 2.06 3.53 6.31
N VAL A 290 0.85 3.86 6.76
CA VAL A 290 -0.13 2.91 7.28
C VAL A 290 -0.94 2.38 6.10
N ALA A 291 -0.78 1.10 5.79
CA ALA A 291 -1.44 0.43 4.67
C ALA A 291 -2.79 -0.15 5.11
N ALA A 292 -3.80 0.02 4.26
CA ALA A 292 -5.14 -0.52 4.44
C ALA A 292 -5.54 -1.27 3.18
N TRP A 293 -5.12 -2.53 3.08
CA TRP A 293 -5.50 -3.41 1.97
C TRP A 293 -6.99 -3.75 2.02
N ALA A 294 -7.62 -3.79 0.84
CA ALA A 294 -9.06 -3.57 0.73
C ALA A 294 -9.90 -4.83 0.46
N GLU A 295 -9.36 -6.04 0.66
CA GLU A 295 -10.09 -7.29 0.43
C GLU A 295 -11.35 -7.40 1.29
N THR A 296 -11.36 -6.72 2.44
CA THR A 296 -12.51 -6.61 3.35
C THR A 296 -12.82 -5.16 3.75
N ILE A 297 -12.39 -4.18 2.95
CA ILE A 297 -12.57 -2.74 3.22
C ILE A 297 -13.33 -2.07 2.07
N ASP A 298 -14.36 -1.30 2.41
CA ASP A 298 -15.09 -0.48 1.45
C ASP A 298 -15.54 0.85 2.09
N GLY A 299 -16.38 1.61 1.38
CA GLY A 299 -16.87 2.91 1.87
C GLY A 299 -17.68 2.84 3.18
N VAL A 300 -18.12 1.65 3.61
CA VAL A 300 -18.92 1.44 4.84
C VAL A 300 -18.02 1.37 6.08
N ASN A 301 -16.87 0.70 5.98
CA ASN A 301 -15.97 0.45 7.12
C ASN A 301 -14.59 1.12 6.99
N LEU A 302 -14.32 1.88 5.91
CA LEU A 302 -13.02 2.54 5.76
C LEU A 302 -12.67 3.43 6.98
N ASP A 303 -13.64 4.20 7.47
CA ASP A 303 -13.40 5.15 8.54
C ASP A 303 -13.00 4.51 9.88
N ASP A 304 -13.70 3.44 10.29
CA ASP A 304 -13.49 2.81 11.59
C ASP A 304 -12.22 1.95 11.61
N ILE A 305 -11.80 1.47 10.43
CA ILE A 305 -10.54 0.78 10.24
C ILE A 305 -9.37 1.76 10.28
N LEU A 306 -9.41 2.85 9.50
CA LEU A 306 -8.33 3.83 9.48
C LEU A 306 -8.18 4.54 10.83
N TRP A 307 -9.30 5.01 11.40
CA TRP A 307 -9.26 5.98 12.49
C TRP A 307 -9.77 5.39 13.80
N PRO A 308 -9.08 5.64 14.93
CA PRO A 308 -7.97 6.57 15.12
C PRO A 308 -6.59 5.89 15.11
N ARG A 309 -6.46 4.67 14.56
CA ARG A 309 -5.18 3.95 14.50
C ARG A 309 -4.12 4.72 13.72
N SER A 310 -4.48 5.25 12.56
CA SER A 310 -3.58 6.08 11.75
C SER A 310 -3.18 7.38 12.45
N SER A 311 -4.00 7.91 13.37
CA SER A 311 -3.62 9.06 14.21
C SER A 311 -2.44 8.76 15.13
N ALA A 312 -2.33 7.53 15.62
CA ALA A 312 -1.21 7.11 16.45
C ALA A 312 0.11 7.09 15.64
N ALA A 313 0.07 6.56 14.40
CA ALA A 313 1.22 6.61 13.51
C ALA A 313 1.58 8.06 13.14
N ALA A 314 0.58 8.89 12.83
CA ALA A 314 0.78 10.27 12.42
C ALA A 314 1.55 11.08 13.46
N GLU A 315 1.29 10.89 14.75
CA GLU A 315 2.01 11.57 15.81
C GLU A 315 3.49 11.18 15.88
N VAL A 316 3.77 9.87 15.76
CA VAL A 316 5.15 9.36 15.79
C VAL A 316 5.93 9.86 14.59
N LEU A 317 5.32 9.85 13.40
CA LEU A 317 5.94 10.34 12.17
C LEU A 317 6.09 11.86 12.13
N TRP A 318 5.23 12.60 12.85
CA TRP A 318 5.28 14.06 12.90
C TRP A 318 6.28 14.61 13.93
N SER A 319 6.29 14.04 15.14
CA SER A 319 7.00 14.59 16.30
C SER A 319 8.02 13.63 16.92
N GLY A 320 8.23 12.47 16.31
CA GLY A 320 8.95 11.36 16.92
C GLY A 320 8.15 10.71 18.04
N ARG A 321 8.68 9.66 18.66
CA ARG A 321 8.07 9.06 19.87
C ARG A 321 8.70 9.58 21.17
N GLN A 322 9.83 10.28 21.09
CA GLN A 322 10.59 10.68 22.27
C GLN A 322 10.12 12.02 22.84
N ASP A 323 10.20 12.15 24.16
CA ASP A 323 10.03 13.41 24.87
C ASP A 323 11.29 14.28 24.80
N ALA A 324 11.26 15.47 25.41
CA ALA A 324 12.39 16.39 25.43
C ALA A 324 13.63 15.85 26.15
N SER A 325 13.50 14.76 26.92
CA SER A 325 14.61 14.06 27.59
C SER A 325 15.18 12.90 26.75
N GLY A 326 14.64 12.65 25.57
CA GLY A 326 15.03 11.54 24.68
C GLY A 326 14.43 10.20 25.09
N LYS A 327 13.43 10.18 25.98
CA LYS A 327 12.74 8.94 26.39
C LYS A 327 11.48 8.75 25.59
N ASN A 328 11.17 7.50 25.25
CA ASN A 328 9.91 7.20 24.56
C ASN A 328 8.71 7.62 25.42
N ARG A 329 7.83 8.44 24.83
CA ARG A 329 6.51 8.73 25.38
C ARG A 329 5.74 7.44 25.58
N SER A 330 5.13 7.34 26.74
CA SER A 330 4.33 6.20 27.14
C SER A 330 2.93 6.28 26.55
N GLN A 331 2.17 5.20 26.70
CA GLN A 331 0.76 5.19 26.34
C GLN A 331 -0.07 6.11 27.26
N TYR A 332 0.41 6.40 28.46
CA TYR A 332 -0.19 7.39 29.37
C TYR A 332 -0.18 8.79 28.78
N ASP A 333 0.91 9.14 28.10
CA ASP A 333 1.04 10.46 27.48
C ASP A 333 0.13 10.60 26.24
N ALA A 334 -0.12 9.50 25.54
CA ALA A 334 -0.81 9.47 24.25
C ALA A 334 -2.32 9.23 24.37
N ALA A 335 -2.76 8.38 25.30
CA ALA A 335 -4.16 7.94 25.39
C ALA A 335 -5.16 9.11 25.55
N PRO A 336 -4.95 10.12 26.43
CA PRO A 336 -5.89 11.22 26.56
C PRO A 336 -6.03 12.06 25.28
N ARG A 337 -4.91 12.32 24.59
CA ARG A 337 -4.88 13.12 23.36
C ARG A 337 -5.50 12.37 22.19
N LEU A 338 -5.24 11.07 22.09
CA LEU A 338 -5.85 10.21 21.08
C LEU A 338 -7.36 10.08 21.29
N ALA A 339 -7.82 9.97 22.55
CA ALA A 339 -9.24 9.95 22.89
C ALA A 339 -9.94 11.25 22.46
N GLU A 340 -9.37 12.42 22.81
CA GLU A 340 -9.91 13.72 22.41
C GLU A 340 -9.95 13.87 20.88
N LEU A 341 -8.88 13.47 20.19
CA LEU A 341 -8.80 13.54 18.73
C LEU A 341 -9.83 12.64 18.05
N ARG A 342 -10.06 11.43 18.60
CA ARG A 342 -11.11 10.53 18.15
C ARG A 342 -12.49 11.19 18.24
N GLU A 343 -12.84 11.78 19.38
CA GLU A 343 -14.13 12.47 19.53
C GLU A 343 -14.26 13.66 18.57
N ARG A 344 -13.17 14.40 18.36
CA ARG A 344 -13.14 15.50 17.38
C ARG A 344 -13.39 15.01 15.95
N MET A 345 -12.86 13.85 15.58
CA MET A 345 -13.09 13.24 14.27
C MET A 345 -14.56 12.80 14.11
N VAL A 346 -15.13 12.15 15.13
CA VAL A 346 -16.55 11.75 15.15
C VAL A 346 -17.48 12.96 15.04
N ALA A 347 -17.21 14.03 15.79
CA ALA A 347 -17.98 15.27 15.72
C ALA A 347 -17.93 15.95 14.34
N ARG A 348 -16.96 15.58 13.49
CA ARG A 348 -16.78 16.08 12.12
C ARG A 348 -17.20 15.06 11.06
N GLY A 349 -17.88 13.98 11.45
CA GLY A 349 -18.46 13.00 10.54
C GLY A 349 -17.51 11.90 10.09
N VAL A 350 -16.34 11.75 10.71
CA VAL A 350 -15.46 10.59 10.51
C VAL A 350 -15.81 9.52 11.52
N MET A 351 -16.21 8.34 11.07
CA MET A 351 -16.72 7.26 11.92
C MET A 351 -15.59 6.49 12.63
N ALA A 352 -14.75 7.19 13.37
CA ALA A 352 -13.59 6.62 14.07
C ALA A 352 -14.00 5.68 15.23
N MET A 353 -13.37 4.51 15.30
CA MET A 353 -13.64 3.52 16.35
C MET A 353 -13.20 4.03 17.75
N PRO A 354 -13.79 3.54 18.85
CA PRO A 354 -13.30 3.85 20.20
C PRO A 354 -11.94 3.19 20.49
N ILE A 355 -11.13 3.81 21.35
CA ILE A 355 -9.79 3.29 21.72
C ILE A 355 -9.73 2.61 23.09
N SER A 356 -10.74 2.85 23.92
CA SER A 356 -10.91 2.33 25.28
C SER A 356 -12.37 2.51 25.72
N MET A 357 -12.71 2.06 26.93
CA MET A 357 -14.00 2.35 27.55
C MET A 357 -14.16 3.86 27.80
N VAL A 358 -15.37 4.39 27.66
CA VAL A 358 -15.67 5.81 27.91
C VAL A 358 -15.32 6.23 29.34
N PHE A 359 -15.45 5.32 30.31
CA PHE A 359 -14.98 5.56 31.69
C PHE A 359 -13.49 5.96 31.72
N CYS A 360 -12.64 5.25 30.97
CA CYS A 360 -11.19 5.50 30.91
C CYS A 360 -10.80 6.83 30.28
N THR A 361 -11.72 7.48 29.56
CA THR A 361 -11.46 8.77 28.90
C THR A 361 -11.98 9.96 29.71
N GLN A 362 -12.65 9.71 30.84
CA GLN A 362 -13.25 10.74 31.69
C GLN A 362 -12.53 10.92 33.04
N GLY A 363 -11.77 9.93 33.48
CA GLY A 363 -11.06 9.90 34.75
C GLY A 363 -9.55 10.19 34.63
N ASP A 364 -8.78 9.72 35.61
CA ASP A 364 -7.32 9.74 35.54
C ASP A 364 -6.84 8.72 34.49
N VAL A 365 -5.72 9.02 33.83
CA VAL A 365 -5.14 8.12 32.83
C VAL A 365 -4.76 6.76 33.41
N THR A 366 -4.55 6.68 34.74
CA THR A 366 -4.24 5.43 35.46
C THR A 366 -5.48 4.61 35.84
N ASP A 367 -6.70 5.14 35.70
CA ASP A 367 -7.93 4.43 36.12
C ASP A 367 -8.18 3.14 35.31
N CYS A 368 -7.51 2.99 34.17
CA CYS A 368 -7.60 1.81 33.30
C CYS A 368 -6.24 1.16 33.05
N ASP A 369 -5.40 1.14 34.09
CA ASP A 369 -4.11 0.48 34.08
C ASP A 369 -4.22 -1.02 33.84
N ALA A 370 -3.32 -1.53 33.01
CA ALA A 370 -3.00 -2.94 33.03
C ALA A 370 -2.27 -3.24 34.35
N PRO A 371 -2.65 -4.28 35.09
CA PRO A 371 -1.95 -4.65 36.32
C PRO A 371 -0.48 -4.94 35.98
N ALA A 372 0.44 -4.38 36.76
CA ALA A 372 1.82 -4.82 36.73
C ALA A 372 1.88 -6.29 37.22
N PRO A 373 2.63 -7.17 36.55
CA PRO A 373 2.80 -8.55 36.97
C PRO A 373 3.52 -8.68 38.32
#